data_AF-A0AA86N2Y6-F1
#
_entry.id   AF-A0AA86N2Y6-F1
#
_cell.length_a   1.000
_cell.length_b   1.000
_cell.length_c   1.000
_cell.angle_alpha   90.00
_cell.angle_beta   90.00
_cell.angle_gamma   90.00
#
_symmetry.space_group_name_H-M   'P 1'
#
loop_
_entity.id
_entity.type
_entity.pdbx_description
1 polymer ?
#
loop_
_entity_poly.entity_id
_entity_poly.type
_entity_poly.pdbx_seq_one_letter_code
_entity_poly.pdbx_strand_id
1 'polypeptide(L)'
;MAGPSRFAVYFSHSWRPRDVELNLQVWEELVADCTLLVDVPEEPGADPPYYINRIEELLRRTDLFVSILTYRDPREAAPVAGGADLRCSPYSLFEIRLAERADTPRLVLYERGTRFWPPETIRPWEGYIEFVCGTKERRIESQQWTTVIQAKIRQWKAWAANHRRPVSYERSRSAAILVGASLYEGVGEALQGSLRAGGYKPVRCNPERQSSGEVFRLLHEAGLVLAEFGTRDSRLEQVYAAAHGLGLPAIRMLSAASEPDGLPWILKGDPGGFENDIVRWSKPEDVLDLVAPRIAAMDRLSEALSDVDGLDYLQSKRYARFFVFISHTLKGSDRVLVEQIYTLLKAKHVIPFEYHQVNAAGIDWKVALDESLKKTTHFVALLDSTYEQSPTCEYELREILKRRNEVTILPFMIAGRDKPNPDLTDMHNELLSSQDPSANAGIVVRQVMGALDATLSRSKQM
;
A
#
# COMPACT_ATOMS: atom_id res chain seq x y z
N MET A 1 33.81 -5.98 -9.87
CA MET A 1 32.89 -5.49 -10.92
C MET A 1 31.57 -5.18 -10.24
N ALA A 2 31.20 -3.91 -10.12
CA ALA A 2 29.88 -3.53 -9.61
C ALA A 2 28.84 -4.06 -10.61
N GLY A 3 27.81 -4.76 -10.11
CA GLY A 3 26.72 -5.22 -10.97
C GLY A 3 26.08 -4.05 -11.73
N PRO A 4 25.45 -4.29 -12.88
CA PRO A 4 24.69 -3.23 -13.56
C PRO A 4 23.70 -2.65 -12.56
N SER A 5 23.78 -1.34 -12.33
CA SER A 5 22.79 -0.67 -11.50
C SER A 5 21.42 -0.89 -12.15
N ARG A 6 20.47 -1.40 -11.38
CA ARG A 6 19.08 -1.55 -11.81
C ARG A 6 18.33 -0.25 -11.52
N PHE A 7 17.33 0.06 -12.33
CA PHE A 7 16.46 1.21 -12.10
C PHE A 7 15.52 0.96 -10.93
N ALA A 8 15.44 1.89 -9.98
CA ALA A 8 14.41 1.87 -8.95
C ALA A 8 13.06 2.29 -9.55
N VAL A 9 12.05 1.43 -9.44
CA VAL A 9 10.72 1.63 -10.01
C VAL A 9 9.67 1.82 -8.92
N TYR A 10 9.02 2.98 -8.88
CA TYR A 10 7.78 3.12 -8.12
C TYR A 10 6.62 2.56 -8.94
N PHE A 11 6.00 1.50 -8.44
CA PHE A 11 4.93 0.81 -9.14
C PHE A 11 3.57 1.15 -8.51
N SER A 12 2.87 2.11 -9.11
CA SER A 12 1.49 2.46 -8.77
C SER A 12 0.53 1.41 -9.32
N HIS A 13 0.11 0.48 -8.46
CA HIS A 13 -0.71 -0.67 -8.88
C HIS A 13 -1.96 -0.84 -8.02
N SER A 14 -2.94 -1.55 -8.57
CA SER A 14 -4.14 -1.93 -7.82
C SER A 14 -3.84 -3.11 -6.91
N TRP A 15 -4.30 -3.00 -5.66
CA TRP A 15 -4.20 -4.02 -4.62
C TRP A 15 -5.32 -5.06 -4.69
N ARG A 16 -6.23 -4.92 -5.65
CA ARG A 16 -7.37 -5.83 -5.79
C ARG A 16 -6.86 -7.20 -6.24
N PRO A 17 -7.29 -8.30 -5.63
CA PRO A 17 -6.86 -9.64 -6.02
C PRO A 17 -7.03 -9.96 -7.51
N ARG A 18 -8.06 -9.37 -8.13
CA ARG A 18 -8.35 -9.57 -9.57
C ARG A 18 -7.35 -8.89 -10.50
N ASP A 19 -6.62 -7.87 -10.03
CA ASP A 19 -5.67 -7.10 -10.83
C ASP A 19 -4.22 -7.61 -10.69
N VAL A 20 -3.97 -8.55 -9.74
CA VAL A 20 -2.62 -9.05 -9.43
C VAL A 20 -1.95 -9.73 -10.62
N GLU A 21 -2.68 -10.53 -11.41
CA GLU A 21 -2.11 -11.18 -12.59
C GLU A 21 -1.58 -10.16 -13.60
N LEU A 22 -2.28 -9.04 -13.76
CA LEU A 22 -1.84 -7.97 -14.65
C LEU A 22 -0.59 -7.28 -14.11
N ASN A 23 -0.54 -7.02 -12.79
CA ASN A 23 0.64 -6.45 -12.15
C ASN A 23 1.88 -7.35 -12.33
N LEU A 24 1.72 -8.67 -12.13
CA LEU A 24 2.78 -9.65 -12.31
C LEU A 24 3.24 -9.71 -13.77
N GLN A 25 2.31 -9.77 -14.72
CA GLN A 25 2.63 -9.84 -16.16
C GLN A 25 3.44 -8.61 -16.63
N VAL A 26 3.13 -7.42 -16.12
CA VAL A 26 3.92 -6.20 -16.40
C VAL A 26 5.27 -6.23 -15.69
N TRP A 27 5.32 -6.68 -14.43
CA TRP A 27 6.56 -6.75 -13.67
C TRP A 27 7.57 -7.73 -14.28
N GLU A 28 7.11 -8.85 -14.84
CA GLU A 28 7.95 -9.82 -15.56
C GLU A 28 8.75 -9.18 -16.71
N GLU A 29 8.21 -8.17 -17.38
CA GLU A 29 8.93 -7.42 -18.42
C GLU A 29 9.98 -6.45 -17.85
N LEU A 30 9.88 -6.08 -16.58
CA LEU A 30 10.72 -5.07 -15.92
C LEU A 30 11.83 -5.68 -15.06
N VAL A 31 11.57 -6.85 -14.44
CA VAL A 31 12.36 -7.42 -13.34
C VAL A 31 13.85 -7.57 -13.63
N ALA A 32 14.24 -7.84 -14.89
CA ALA A 32 15.64 -8.01 -15.28
C ALA A 32 16.49 -6.75 -15.09
N ASP A 33 15.89 -5.56 -15.28
CA ASP A 33 16.60 -4.27 -15.30
C ASP A 33 16.18 -3.34 -14.16
N CYS A 34 15.20 -3.76 -13.36
CA CYS A 34 14.53 -2.92 -12.38
C CYS A 34 14.49 -3.54 -10.98
N THR A 35 14.35 -2.70 -9.96
CA THR A 35 13.97 -3.07 -8.60
C THR A 35 12.67 -2.38 -8.23
N LEU A 36 11.83 -3.07 -7.46
CA LEU A 36 10.51 -2.59 -7.07
C LEU A 36 10.64 -1.76 -5.79
N LEU A 37 10.33 -0.47 -5.88
CA LEU A 37 10.24 0.41 -4.71
C LEU A 37 8.81 0.38 -4.17
N VAL A 38 8.67 -0.06 -2.92
CA VAL A 38 7.37 -0.19 -2.24
C VAL A 38 7.34 0.60 -0.93
N ASP A 39 6.21 1.23 -0.64
CA ASP A 39 5.91 1.68 0.73
C ASP A 39 5.38 0.46 1.48
N VAL A 40 6.24 -0.17 2.29
CA VAL A 40 5.84 -1.30 3.11
C VAL A 40 5.27 -0.73 4.42
N PRO A 41 4.03 -1.07 4.81
CA PRO A 41 3.53 -0.68 6.11
C PRO A 41 4.40 -1.27 7.22
N GLU A 42 4.56 -0.54 8.33
CA GLU A 42 5.34 -1.00 9.49
C GLU A 42 4.79 -2.30 10.10
N GLU A 43 3.47 -2.53 9.95
CA GLU A 43 2.80 -3.77 10.36
C GLU A 43 2.15 -4.48 9.15
N PRO A 44 2.35 -5.80 8.99
CA PRO A 44 1.67 -6.58 7.96
C PRO A 44 0.14 -6.50 8.09
N GLY A 45 -0.53 -5.99 7.06
CA GLY A 45 -1.99 -5.85 7.02
C GLY A 45 -2.54 -4.59 7.67
N ALA A 46 -1.68 -3.69 8.19
CA ALA A 46 -2.09 -2.33 8.49
C ALA A 46 -2.19 -1.53 7.18
N ASP A 47 -3.27 -0.79 7.01
CA ASP A 47 -3.30 0.32 6.06
C ASP A 47 -2.51 1.46 6.72
N PRO A 48 -1.27 1.74 6.29
CA PRO A 48 -0.52 2.81 6.91
C PRO A 48 -1.26 4.13 6.61
N PRO A 49 -1.24 5.10 7.53
CA PRO A 49 -1.79 6.41 7.24
C PRO A 49 -1.16 6.96 5.94
N TYR A 50 -2.04 7.37 5.01
CA TYR A 50 -1.69 7.80 3.67
C TYR A 50 -1.08 9.21 3.72
N TYR A 51 0.22 9.29 4.03
CA TYR A 51 0.96 10.54 4.06
C TYR A 51 1.49 10.90 2.67
N ILE A 52 0.96 11.96 2.07
CA ILE A 52 1.29 12.39 0.72
C ILE A 52 2.73 12.88 0.64
N ASN A 53 3.26 13.53 1.68
CA ASN A 53 4.66 13.92 1.72
C ASN A 53 5.61 12.72 1.58
N ARG A 54 5.22 11.54 2.10
CA ARG A 54 5.99 10.32 1.91
C ARG A 54 5.94 9.83 0.46
N ILE A 55 4.78 9.87 -0.19
CA ILE A 55 4.65 9.45 -1.58
C ILE A 55 5.46 10.37 -2.50
N GLU A 56 5.44 11.68 -2.25
CA GLU A 56 6.28 12.66 -2.93
C GLU A 56 7.77 12.32 -2.80
N GLU A 57 8.22 11.91 -1.60
CA GLU A 57 9.59 11.45 -1.37
C GLU A 57 9.92 10.14 -2.10
N LEU A 58 9.01 9.17 -2.14
CA LEU A 58 9.21 7.92 -2.88
C LEU A 58 9.34 8.18 -4.38
N LEU A 59 8.55 9.09 -4.94
CA LEU A 59 8.65 9.47 -6.35
C LEU A 59 9.97 10.16 -6.68
N ARG A 60 10.55 10.92 -5.74
CA ARG A 60 11.90 11.51 -5.90
C ARG A 60 13.02 10.49 -5.85
N ARG A 61 12.85 9.42 -5.06
CA ARG A 61 13.77 8.28 -4.98
C ARG A 61 13.76 7.39 -6.21
N THR A 62 12.78 7.59 -7.08
CA THR A 62 12.46 6.68 -8.17
C THR A 62 13.13 7.13 -9.46
N ASP A 63 13.75 6.18 -10.16
CA ASP A 63 14.29 6.44 -11.50
C ASP A 63 13.18 6.44 -12.56
N LEU A 64 12.24 5.49 -12.43
CA LEU A 64 11.15 5.26 -13.38
C LEU A 64 9.82 5.00 -12.65
N PHE A 65 8.74 5.60 -13.13
CA PHE A 65 7.39 5.38 -12.61
C PHE A 65 6.62 4.41 -13.51
N VAL A 66 5.94 3.43 -12.92
CA VAL A 66 5.04 2.53 -13.66
C VAL A 66 3.68 2.55 -13.00
N SER A 67 2.61 2.65 -13.79
CA SER A 67 1.24 2.55 -13.28
C SER A 67 0.37 1.63 -14.13
N ILE A 68 -0.52 0.90 -13.46
CA ILE A 68 -1.58 0.11 -14.08
C ILE A 68 -2.92 0.61 -13.54
N LEU A 69 -3.66 1.31 -14.40
CA LEU A 69 -4.94 1.89 -14.08
C LEU A 69 -6.07 0.99 -14.59
N THR A 70 -6.71 0.25 -13.69
CA THR A 70 -7.81 -0.68 -14.00
C THR A 70 -9.19 -0.05 -13.79
N TYR A 71 -10.18 -0.56 -14.52
CA TYR A 71 -11.58 -0.14 -14.39
C TYR A 71 -12.22 -0.55 -13.06
N ARG A 72 -12.96 0.37 -12.47
CA ARG A 72 -13.77 0.22 -11.26
C ARG A 72 -15.24 0.40 -11.58
N ASP A 73 -16.05 -0.55 -11.14
CA ASP A 73 -17.50 -0.45 -11.26
C ASP A 73 -18.01 0.74 -10.42
N PRO A 74 -19.01 1.51 -10.87
CA PRO A 74 -19.69 2.55 -10.09
C PRO A 74 -19.98 2.17 -8.63
N ARG A 75 -20.36 0.92 -8.36
CA ARG A 75 -20.69 0.46 -7.00
C ARG A 75 -19.46 0.35 -6.08
N GLU A 76 -18.28 0.20 -6.66
CA GLU A 76 -17.00 0.08 -5.96
C GLU A 76 -16.19 1.39 -5.97
N ALA A 77 -16.66 2.42 -6.68
CA ALA A 77 -16.00 3.71 -6.78
C ALA A 77 -16.45 4.60 -5.61
N ALA A 78 -15.51 5.08 -4.80
CA ALA A 78 -15.82 6.08 -3.79
C ALA A 78 -16.35 7.34 -4.50
N PRO A 79 -17.44 7.98 -4.01
CA PRO A 79 -17.92 9.22 -4.58
C PRO A 79 -16.82 10.28 -4.47
N VAL A 80 -16.32 10.76 -5.61
CA VAL A 80 -15.33 11.84 -5.65
C VAL A 80 -16.08 13.17 -5.81
N ALA A 81 -15.88 14.09 -4.87
CA ALA A 81 -16.42 15.44 -4.99
C ALA A 81 -15.80 16.14 -6.21
N GLY A 82 -16.64 16.59 -7.16
CA GLY A 82 -16.22 17.40 -8.31
C GLY A 82 -15.57 16.68 -9.48
N GLY A 83 -15.42 15.35 -9.45
CA GLY A 83 -14.85 14.57 -10.54
C GLY A 83 -15.93 13.89 -11.39
N ALA A 84 -15.99 14.19 -12.69
CA ALA A 84 -16.85 13.48 -13.64
C ALA A 84 -16.55 11.98 -13.62
N ASP A 85 -17.47 11.16 -13.08
CA ASP A 85 -17.63 9.71 -13.31
C ASP A 85 -16.32 8.92 -13.56
N LEU A 86 -15.27 9.15 -12.75
CA LEU A 86 -14.01 8.43 -12.90
C LEU A 86 -14.23 6.97 -12.50
N ARG A 87 -13.88 6.05 -13.39
CA ARG A 87 -14.08 4.61 -13.21
C ARG A 87 -12.76 3.93 -12.89
N CYS A 88 -11.93 4.53 -12.02
CA CYS A 88 -10.61 4.03 -11.67
C CYS A 88 -10.26 4.35 -10.20
N SER A 89 -9.09 3.90 -9.74
CA SER A 89 -8.58 4.26 -8.41
C SER A 89 -8.29 5.76 -8.33
N PRO A 90 -8.87 6.52 -7.37
CA PRO A 90 -8.49 7.91 -7.18
C PRO A 90 -7.01 8.03 -6.79
N TYR A 91 -6.53 7.18 -5.87
CA TYR A 91 -5.13 7.19 -5.42
C TYR A 91 -4.13 6.89 -6.54
N SER A 92 -4.40 5.90 -7.41
CA SER A 92 -3.48 5.60 -8.53
C SER A 92 -3.47 6.73 -9.56
N LEU A 93 -4.62 7.37 -9.80
CA LEU A 93 -4.68 8.57 -10.64
C LEU A 93 -3.87 9.72 -10.04
N PHE A 94 -4.00 9.92 -8.73
CA PHE A 94 -3.21 10.93 -8.02
C PHE A 94 -1.71 10.66 -8.11
N GLU A 95 -1.26 9.42 -7.90
CA GLU A 95 0.15 9.04 -8.06
C GLU A 95 0.67 9.28 -9.48
N ILE A 96 -0.15 9.03 -10.53
CA ILE A 96 0.19 9.40 -11.91
C ILE A 96 0.41 10.91 -12.03
N ARG A 97 -0.49 11.75 -11.46
CA ARG A 97 -0.35 13.21 -11.49
C ARG A 97 0.87 13.70 -10.70
N LEU A 98 1.19 13.07 -9.57
CA LEU A 98 2.41 13.36 -8.84
C LEU A 98 3.67 13.04 -9.66
N ALA A 99 3.70 11.91 -10.36
CA ALA A 99 4.79 11.54 -11.24
C ALA A 99 4.92 12.52 -12.42
N GLU A 100 3.79 12.93 -13.03
CA GLU A 100 3.71 13.97 -14.06
C GLU A 100 4.35 15.27 -13.61
N ARG A 101 3.97 15.75 -12.43
CA ARG A 101 4.53 16.96 -11.82
C ARG A 101 6.03 16.83 -11.51
N ALA A 102 6.49 15.67 -11.05
CA ALA A 102 7.90 15.39 -10.77
C ALA A 102 8.76 15.18 -12.05
N ASP A 103 8.13 15.18 -13.23
CA ASP A 103 8.76 14.86 -14.53
C ASP A 103 9.53 13.51 -14.53
N THR A 104 9.04 12.54 -13.77
CA THR A 104 9.61 11.18 -13.72
C THR A 104 9.26 10.43 -15.01
N PRO A 105 10.23 9.81 -15.71
CA PRO A 105 9.96 8.91 -16.83
C PRO A 105 8.93 7.87 -16.43
N ARG A 106 7.89 7.73 -17.24
CA ARG A 106 6.67 7.04 -16.79
C ARG A 106 6.11 6.12 -17.86
N LEU A 107 5.62 4.98 -17.41
CA LEU A 107 4.86 4.04 -18.21
C LEU A 107 3.50 3.83 -17.52
N VAL A 108 2.43 4.25 -18.17
CA VAL A 108 1.05 4.13 -17.68
C VAL A 108 0.27 3.22 -18.62
N LEU A 109 -0.07 2.03 -18.14
CA LEU A 109 -1.03 1.16 -18.78
C LEU A 109 -2.41 1.49 -18.21
N TYR A 110 -3.39 1.76 -19.05
CA TYR A 110 -4.73 2.10 -18.59
C TYR A 110 -5.80 1.35 -19.37
N GLU A 111 -6.81 0.86 -18.65
CA GLU A 111 -7.94 0.20 -19.26
C GLU A 111 -8.85 1.24 -19.91
N ARG A 112 -9.30 1.00 -21.15
CA ARG A 112 -10.17 1.92 -21.91
C ARG A 112 -11.37 2.44 -21.11
N GLY A 113 -11.96 1.58 -20.27
CA GLY A 113 -13.13 1.92 -19.47
C GLY A 113 -12.89 2.98 -18.38
N THR A 114 -11.64 3.24 -18.00
CA THR A 114 -11.28 4.17 -16.91
C THR A 114 -11.63 5.63 -17.20
N ARG A 115 -11.78 5.99 -18.49
CA ARG A 115 -11.88 7.37 -18.98
C ARG A 115 -10.67 8.25 -18.61
N PHE A 116 -9.53 7.62 -18.37
CA PHE A 116 -8.26 8.33 -18.23
C PHE A 116 -7.85 8.95 -19.57
N TRP A 117 -7.44 10.21 -19.53
CA TRP A 117 -6.96 10.95 -20.70
C TRP A 117 -5.48 11.24 -20.51
N PRO A 118 -4.60 10.65 -21.35
CA PRO A 118 -3.18 11.01 -21.34
C PRO A 118 -3.00 12.46 -21.83
N PRO A 119 -1.83 13.08 -21.55
CA PRO A 119 -1.50 14.40 -22.09
C PRO A 119 -1.56 14.43 -23.63
N GLU A 120 -1.94 15.58 -24.20
CA GLU A 120 -2.00 15.78 -25.66
C GLU A 120 -0.61 15.60 -26.32
N THR A 121 0.43 16.07 -25.63
CA THR A 121 1.81 15.93 -26.08
C THR A 121 2.52 14.91 -25.20
N ILE A 122 2.81 13.75 -25.79
CA ILE A 122 3.54 12.67 -25.13
C ILE A 122 5.03 12.79 -25.47
N ARG A 123 5.87 12.90 -24.45
CA ARG A 123 7.32 13.03 -24.60
C ARG A 123 7.97 11.64 -24.78
N PRO A 124 9.21 11.56 -25.31
CA PRO A 124 9.88 10.27 -25.56
C PRO A 124 10.06 9.36 -24.33
N TRP A 125 10.05 9.93 -23.12
CA TRP A 125 10.18 9.21 -21.84
C TRP A 125 8.86 8.81 -21.20
N GLU A 126 7.77 9.06 -21.89
CA GLU A 126 6.41 8.83 -21.44
C GLU A 126 5.76 7.77 -22.33
N GLY A 127 5.28 6.70 -21.72
CA GLY A 127 4.51 5.65 -22.38
C GLY A 127 3.10 5.62 -21.83
N TYR A 128 2.10 5.99 -22.63
CA TYR A 128 0.69 5.80 -22.30
C TYR A 128 0.11 4.72 -23.20
N ILE A 129 -0.31 3.59 -22.60
CA ILE A 129 -0.74 2.39 -23.32
C ILE A 129 -2.14 2.03 -22.89
N GLU A 130 -3.09 2.26 -23.79
CA GLU A 130 -4.46 1.79 -23.61
C GLU A 130 -4.55 0.27 -23.80
N PHE A 131 -5.27 -0.42 -22.91
CA PHE A 131 -5.60 -1.83 -23.07
C PHE A 131 -7.10 -2.11 -22.90
N VAL A 132 -7.52 -3.28 -23.39
CA VAL A 132 -8.90 -3.78 -23.24
C VAL A 132 -8.84 -5.13 -22.55
N CYS A 133 -9.67 -5.27 -21.52
CA CYS A 133 -9.87 -6.53 -20.81
C CYS A 133 -10.86 -7.42 -21.58
N GLY A 134 -10.52 -8.71 -21.73
CA GLY A 134 -11.44 -9.70 -22.30
C GLY A 134 -12.70 -9.88 -21.44
N THR A 135 -13.83 -10.17 -22.11
CA THR A 135 -15.19 -10.18 -21.50
C THR A 135 -15.41 -11.24 -20.42
N LYS A 136 -14.59 -12.30 -20.35
CA LYS A 136 -14.76 -13.42 -19.40
C LYS A 136 -13.77 -13.46 -18.24
N GLU A 137 -12.53 -12.98 -18.42
CA GLU A 137 -11.46 -13.17 -17.43
C GLU A 137 -10.80 -11.87 -16.93
N ARG A 138 -11.21 -10.69 -17.43
CA ARG A 138 -10.50 -9.39 -17.20
C ARG A 138 -8.98 -9.50 -17.32
N ARG A 139 -8.53 -10.32 -18.28
CA ARG A 139 -7.13 -10.41 -18.71
C ARG A 139 -6.97 -9.61 -19.99
N ILE A 140 -5.79 -9.04 -20.19
CA ILE A 140 -5.44 -8.42 -21.47
C ILE A 140 -5.45 -9.52 -22.53
N GLU A 141 -6.05 -9.24 -23.69
CA GLU A 141 -6.05 -10.18 -24.80
C GLU A 141 -4.61 -10.53 -25.20
N SER A 142 -4.27 -11.82 -25.28
CA SER A 142 -2.88 -12.27 -25.53
C SER A 142 -2.27 -11.67 -26.79
N GLN A 143 -3.08 -11.44 -27.81
CA GLN A 143 -2.65 -10.77 -29.04
C GLN A 143 -2.30 -9.30 -28.77
N GLN A 144 -3.12 -8.56 -28.03
CA GLN A 144 -2.84 -7.16 -27.66
C GLN A 144 -1.56 -7.09 -26.80
N TRP A 145 -1.40 -8.02 -25.85
CA TRP A 145 -0.21 -8.08 -25.02
C TRP A 145 1.07 -8.22 -25.84
N THR A 146 1.13 -9.25 -26.68
CA THR A 146 2.34 -9.62 -27.44
C THR A 146 2.67 -8.61 -28.53
N THR A 147 1.67 -8.08 -29.23
CA THR A 147 1.89 -7.23 -30.42
C THR A 147 2.01 -5.74 -30.10
N VAL A 148 1.34 -5.26 -29.04
CA VAL A 148 1.29 -3.81 -28.74
C VAL A 148 1.97 -3.50 -27.42
N ILE A 149 1.54 -4.11 -26.34
CA ILE A 149 1.94 -3.70 -24.99
C ILE A 149 3.41 -4.03 -24.74
N GLN A 150 3.79 -5.30 -24.93
CA GLN A 150 5.15 -5.77 -24.72
C GLN A 150 6.15 -5.00 -25.60
N ALA A 151 5.80 -4.72 -26.86
CA ALA A 151 6.63 -3.94 -27.77
C ALA A 151 6.87 -2.51 -27.25
N LYS A 152 5.82 -1.83 -26.77
CA LYS A 152 5.93 -0.47 -26.20
C LYS A 152 6.67 -0.44 -24.87
N ILE A 153 6.48 -1.43 -24.00
CA ILE A 153 7.27 -1.57 -22.75
C ILE A 153 8.76 -1.67 -23.09
N ARG A 154 9.13 -2.54 -24.03
CA ARG A 154 10.52 -2.71 -24.48
C ARG A 154 11.08 -1.43 -25.09
N GLN A 155 10.30 -0.71 -25.90
CA GLN A 155 10.71 0.57 -26.46
C GLN A 155 11.00 1.61 -25.36
N TRP A 156 10.10 1.73 -24.38
CA TRP A 156 10.28 2.65 -23.26
C TRP A 156 11.48 2.27 -22.38
N LYS A 157 11.68 0.99 -22.08
CA LYS A 157 12.88 0.49 -21.38
C LYS A 157 14.17 0.81 -22.13
N ALA A 158 14.18 0.57 -23.45
CA ALA A 158 15.33 0.90 -24.29
C ALA A 158 15.62 2.39 -24.30
N TRP A 159 14.59 3.24 -24.30
CA TRP A 159 14.77 4.68 -24.13
C TRP A 159 15.43 5.00 -22.77
N ALA A 160 14.90 4.45 -21.68
CA ALA A 160 15.42 4.68 -20.32
C ALA A 160 16.89 4.25 -20.19
N ALA A 161 17.23 3.06 -20.68
CA ALA A 161 18.60 2.53 -20.64
C ALA A 161 19.61 3.39 -21.44
N ASN A 162 19.17 4.00 -22.55
CA ASN A 162 20.03 4.82 -23.41
C ASN A 162 20.18 6.27 -22.93
N HIS A 163 19.22 6.80 -22.17
CA HIS A 163 19.15 8.22 -21.83
C HIS A 163 19.25 8.51 -20.32
N ARG A 164 19.14 7.49 -19.47
CA ARG A 164 19.28 7.63 -18.03
C ARG A 164 20.28 6.63 -17.46
N ARG A 165 20.88 7.04 -16.35
CA ARG A 165 21.61 6.16 -15.46
C ARG A 165 20.80 6.03 -14.18
N PRO A 166 20.68 4.83 -13.60
CA PRO A 166 20.10 4.69 -12.27
C PRO A 166 20.84 5.61 -11.31
N VAL A 167 20.09 6.46 -10.61
CA VAL A 167 20.65 7.47 -9.72
C VAL A 167 20.63 6.94 -8.30
N SER A 168 21.78 6.96 -7.62
CA SER A 168 21.79 6.82 -6.18
C SER A 168 21.13 8.06 -5.58
N TYR A 169 19.89 7.94 -5.14
CA TYR A 169 19.21 9.03 -4.45
C TYR A 169 19.70 9.13 -2.99
N GLU A 170 20.24 10.30 -2.63
CA GLU A 170 20.49 10.66 -1.25
C GLU A 170 19.49 11.74 -0.83
N ARG A 171 18.69 11.43 0.19
CA ARG A 171 17.67 12.36 0.68
C ARG A 171 18.34 13.58 1.30
N SER A 172 17.98 14.78 0.86
CA SER A 172 18.38 15.99 1.55
C SER A 172 17.84 15.99 2.97
N ARG A 173 18.72 16.30 3.92
CA ARG A 173 18.38 16.52 5.32
C ARG A 173 18.05 17.98 5.63
N SER A 174 17.89 18.86 4.64
CA SER A 174 17.38 20.21 4.89
C SER A 174 15.84 20.23 4.88
N ALA A 175 15.23 20.97 5.82
CA ALA A 175 13.79 21.18 5.84
C ALA A 175 13.45 22.68 5.83
N ALA A 176 12.64 23.12 4.86
CA ALA A 176 12.18 24.49 4.74
C ALA A 176 10.91 24.71 5.56
N ILE A 177 10.88 25.75 6.40
CA ILE A 177 9.69 26.15 7.16
C ILE A 177 9.08 27.39 6.50
N LEU A 178 7.90 27.21 5.89
CA LEU A 178 7.07 28.21 5.19
C LEU A 178 5.78 28.44 5.97
N VAL A 179 5.87 29.07 7.14
CA VAL A 179 4.71 29.36 8.00
C VAL A 179 4.61 30.84 8.32
N GLY A 180 3.39 31.30 8.60
CA GLY A 180 3.10 32.67 8.98
C GLY A 180 3.80 33.09 10.27
N ALA A 181 3.99 34.40 10.44
CA ALA A 181 4.68 34.94 11.62
C ALA A 181 4.02 34.52 12.94
N SER A 182 2.68 34.51 12.99
CA SER A 182 1.91 34.12 14.19
C SER A 182 2.15 32.67 14.60
N LEU A 183 2.10 31.72 13.66
CA LEU A 183 2.39 30.31 13.95
C LEU A 183 3.85 30.13 14.35
N TYR A 184 4.78 30.81 13.65
CA TYR A 184 6.21 30.71 13.96
C TYR A 184 6.55 31.27 15.35
N GLU A 185 5.96 32.39 15.77
CA GLU A 185 6.20 32.96 17.10
C GLU A 185 5.66 32.06 18.20
N GLY A 186 4.54 31.37 17.98
CA GLY A 186 3.95 30.45 18.95
C GLY A 186 4.71 29.12 19.08
N VAL A 187 5.09 28.49 17.96
CA VAL A 187 5.64 27.11 17.96
C VAL A 187 6.87 26.90 17.10
N GLY A 188 7.50 27.97 16.58
CA GLY A 188 8.63 27.87 15.65
C GLY A 188 9.84 27.12 16.22
N GLU A 189 10.17 27.31 17.51
CA GLU A 189 11.25 26.56 18.16
C GLU A 189 10.90 25.07 18.33
N ALA A 190 9.65 24.77 18.68
CA ALA A 190 9.19 23.39 18.82
C ALA A 190 9.15 22.67 17.46
N LEU A 191 8.70 23.34 16.39
CA LEU A 191 8.73 22.82 15.01
C LEU A 191 10.16 22.52 14.56
N GLN A 192 11.11 23.42 14.84
CA GLN A 192 12.52 23.17 14.58
C GLN A 192 13.04 21.98 15.39
N GLY A 193 12.62 21.85 16.65
CA GLY A 193 12.93 20.71 17.52
C GLY A 193 12.46 19.38 16.94
N SER A 194 11.19 19.30 16.51
CA SER A 194 10.62 18.11 15.87
C SER A 194 11.34 17.74 14.57
N LEU A 195 11.71 18.74 13.75
CA LEU A 195 12.48 18.50 12.53
C LEU A 195 13.88 17.96 12.83
N ARG A 196 14.58 18.52 13.82
CA ARG A 196 15.90 18.02 14.27
C ARG A 196 15.79 16.60 14.82
N ALA A 197 14.74 16.29 15.57
CA ALA A 197 14.48 14.93 16.06
C ALA A 197 14.26 13.94 14.91
N GLY A 198 13.61 14.36 13.82
CA GLY A 198 13.53 13.60 12.55
C GLY A 198 14.78 13.67 11.67
N GLY A 199 15.91 14.15 12.20
CA GLY A 199 17.18 14.21 11.48
C GLY A 199 17.29 15.27 10.39
N TYR A 200 16.41 16.28 10.39
CA TYR A 200 16.48 17.42 9.47
C TYR A 200 17.20 18.63 10.10
N LYS A 201 17.88 19.40 9.25
CA LYS A 201 18.35 20.75 9.53
C LYS A 201 17.24 21.74 9.13
N PRO A 202 16.48 22.30 10.09
CA PRO A 202 15.41 23.24 9.77
C PRO A 202 16.00 24.58 9.32
N VAL A 203 15.36 25.18 8.31
CA VAL A 203 15.67 26.53 7.82
C VAL A 203 14.36 27.28 7.64
N ARG A 204 14.16 28.34 8.42
CA ARG A 204 13.02 29.24 8.22
C ARG A 204 13.18 29.99 6.91
N CYS A 205 12.19 29.89 6.05
CA CYS A 205 12.09 30.79 4.90
C CYS A 205 11.26 32.01 5.30
N ASN A 206 11.85 33.18 5.12
CA ASN A 206 11.24 34.48 5.39
C ASN A 206 11.35 35.34 4.13
N PRO A 207 10.34 35.31 3.25
CA PRO A 207 10.34 36.07 1.99
C PRO A 207 10.42 37.59 2.17
N GLU A 208 10.20 38.13 3.38
CA GLU A 208 10.37 39.57 3.64
C GLU A 208 11.84 39.99 3.73
N ARG A 209 12.71 39.05 4.12
CA ARG A 209 14.13 39.30 4.41
C ARG A 209 15.06 38.58 3.44
N GLN A 210 14.53 37.73 2.58
CA GLN A 210 15.28 36.93 1.63
C GLN A 210 14.93 37.36 0.20
N SER A 211 15.94 37.43 -0.65
CA SER A 211 15.77 37.58 -2.09
C SER A 211 15.17 36.31 -2.70
N SER A 212 14.59 36.43 -3.90
CA SER A 212 14.06 35.28 -4.64
C SER A 212 15.15 34.21 -4.87
N GLY A 213 16.38 34.60 -5.22
CA GLY A 213 17.49 33.67 -5.42
C GLY A 213 17.84 32.86 -4.17
N GLU A 214 17.82 33.49 -2.98
CA GLU A 214 18.05 32.79 -1.72
C GLU A 214 16.93 31.81 -1.40
N VAL A 215 15.68 32.19 -1.67
CA VAL A 215 14.52 31.32 -1.48
C VAL A 215 14.58 30.11 -2.41
N PHE A 216 14.85 30.31 -3.71
CA PHE A 216 14.96 29.21 -4.66
C PHE A 216 16.14 28.27 -4.35
N ARG A 217 17.28 28.81 -3.91
CA ARG A 217 18.39 27.98 -3.42
C ARG A 217 17.96 27.12 -2.23
N LEU A 218 17.26 27.71 -1.26
CA LEU A 218 16.72 27.01 -0.10
C LEU A 218 15.74 25.90 -0.51
N LEU A 219 14.84 26.16 -1.48
CA LEU A 219 13.92 25.15 -1.99
C LEU A 219 14.64 24.02 -2.73
N HIS A 220 15.68 24.33 -3.53
CA HIS A 220 16.48 23.30 -4.20
C HIS A 220 17.25 22.40 -3.22
N GLU A 221 17.68 22.95 -2.09
CA GLU A 221 18.35 22.20 -1.03
C GLU A 221 17.36 21.44 -0.13
N ALA A 222 16.06 21.77 -0.14
CA ALA A 222 15.09 21.18 0.77
C ALA A 222 14.72 19.74 0.38
N GLY A 223 14.80 18.82 1.36
CA GLY A 223 14.23 17.48 1.28
C GLY A 223 12.81 17.38 1.85
N LEU A 224 12.37 18.39 2.60
CA LEU A 224 11.03 18.49 3.17
C LEU A 224 10.61 19.96 3.30
N VAL A 225 9.34 20.24 3.06
CA VAL A 225 8.75 21.57 3.23
C VAL A 225 7.59 21.51 4.22
N LEU A 226 7.58 22.38 5.22
CA LEU A 226 6.45 22.59 6.12
C LEU A 226 5.75 23.87 5.68
N ALA A 227 4.57 23.76 5.10
CA ALA A 227 3.88 24.89 4.49
C ALA A 227 2.51 25.12 5.11
N GLU A 228 2.26 26.37 5.54
CA GLU A 228 0.96 26.84 6.00
C GLU A 228 0.20 27.55 4.87
N PHE A 229 -1.09 27.24 4.73
CA PHE A 229 -2.01 27.85 3.76
C PHE A 229 -3.08 28.69 4.44
N GLY A 230 -3.74 29.55 3.65
CA GLY A 230 -4.74 30.47 4.17
C GLY A 230 -4.13 31.62 4.97
N THR A 231 -2.80 31.79 4.90
CA THR A 231 -2.15 32.97 5.48
C THR A 231 -2.53 34.20 4.68
N ARG A 232 -2.64 35.38 5.32
CA ARG A 232 -2.80 36.65 4.59
C ARG A 232 -1.54 37.08 3.83
N ASP A 233 -0.49 36.27 3.82
CA ASP A 233 0.78 36.56 3.16
C ASP A 233 0.89 35.87 1.79
N SER A 234 0.54 36.61 0.74
CA SER A 234 0.64 36.15 -0.65
C SER A 234 2.06 35.69 -1.06
N ARG A 235 3.13 36.14 -0.38
CA ARG A 235 4.50 35.73 -0.70
C ARG A 235 4.75 34.30 -0.25
N LEU A 236 4.26 33.90 0.93
CA LEU A 236 4.36 32.51 1.39
C LEU A 236 3.62 31.56 0.45
N GLU A 237 2.45 31.97 -0.04
CA GLU A 237 1.68 31.19 -1.02
C GLU A 237 2.43 31.03 -2.35
N GLN A 238 3.09 32.09 -2.83
CA GLN A 238 3.93 32.02 -4.04
C GLN A 238 5.15 31.11 -3.85
N VAL A 239 5.82 31.19 -2.71
CA VAL A 239 6.98 30.33 -2.41
C VAL A 239 6.55 28.87 -2.29
N TYR A 240 5.40 28.59 -1.67
CA TYR A 240 4.85 27.25 -1.68
C TYR A 240 4.48 26.80 -3.09
N ALA A 241 3.86 27.64 -3.92
CA ALA A 241 3.52 27.27 -5.29
C ALA A 241 4.78 26.87 -6.07
N ALA A 242 5.90 27.57 -5.84
CA ALA A 242 7.20 27.18 -6.38
C ALA A 242 7.67 25.82 -5.84
N ALA A 243 7.61 25.61 -4.52
CA ALA A 243 7.96 24.33 -3.89
C ALA A 243 7.12 23.16 -4.43
N HIS A 244 5.82 23.38 -4.61
CA HIS A 244 4.88 22.42 -5.18
C HIS A 244 5.22 22.11 -6.64
N GLY A 245 5.49 23.12 -7.46
CA GLY A 245 5.89 22.95 -8.86
C GLY A 245 7.23 22.22 -9.01
N LEU A 246 8.13 22.35 -8.04
CA LEU A 246 9.40 21.60 -7.97
C LEU A 246 9.22 20.15 -7.48
N GLY A 247 7.99 19.72 -7.14
CA GLY A 247 7.73 18.40 -6.61
C GLY A 247 8.43 18.12 -5.28
N LEU A 248 8.58 19.14 -4.42
CA LEU A 248 9.15 18.96 -3.08
C LEU A 248 8.15 18.24 -2.17
N PRO A 249 8.60 17.28 -1.34
CA PRO A 249 7.75 16.67 -0.32
C PRO A 249 7.28 17.74 0.66
N ALA A 250 5.96 17.81 0.91
CA ALA A 250 5.40 18.89 1.73
C ALA A 250 4.39 18.40 2.77
N ILE A 251 4.61 18.81 4.03
CA ILE A 251 3.61 18.75 5.09
C ILE A 251 2.77 20.02 4.99
N ARG A 252 1.49 19.82 4.68
CA ARG A 252 0.54 20.87 4.33
C ARG A 252 -0.32 21.19 5.55
N MET A 253 -0.33 22.44 5.98
CA MET A 253 -1.01 22.87 7.20
C MET A 253 -2.04 23.95 6.87
N LEU A 254 -3.19 23.91 7.52
CA LEU A 254 -4.24 24.91 7.40
C LEU A 254 -4.79 25.24 8.79
N SER A 255 -4.79 26.54 9.13
CA SER A 255 -5.41 27.01 10.38
C SER A 255 -6.94 26.99 10.26
N ALA A 256 -7.62 26.48 11.28
CA ALA A 256 -9.09 26.48 11.34
C ALA A 256 -9.68 27.89 11.40
N ALA A 257 -8.94 28.86 11.94
CA ALA A 257 -9.32 30.28 11.97
C ALA A 257 -9.17 30.96 10.59
N SER A 258 -8.44 30.32 9.68
CA SER A 258 -8.12 30.84 8.35
C SER A 258 -8.75 29.99 7.26
N GLU A 259 -9.81 29.21 7.54
CA GLU A 259 -10.55 28.49 6.52
C GLU A 259 -10.98 29.49 5.44
N PRO A 260 -10.34 29.49 4.25
CA PRO A 260 -10.81 30.27 3.13
C PRO A 260 -12.09 29.60 2.64
N ASP A 261 -12.80 30.20 1.67
CA ASP A 261 -13.92 29.56 0.94
C ASP A 261 -13.52 28.25 0.19
N GLY A 262 -12.34 27.69 0.46
CA GLY A 262 -11.84 26.40 0.00
C GLY A 262 -10.29 26.36 -0.01
N LEU A 263 -9.72 25.23 -0.44
CA LEU A 263 -8.27 25.10 -0.60
C LEU A 263 -7.70 26.00 -1.72
N PRO A 264 -6.38 26.31 -1.68
CA PRO A 264 -5.69 26.90 -2.82
C PRO A 264 -5.91 26.07 -4.08
N TRP A 265 -6.06 26.74 -5.24
CA TRP A 265 -6.34 26.07 -6.52
C TRP A 265 -5.30 25.00 -6.87
N ILE A 266 -4.03 25.21 -6.49
CA ILE A 266 -2.92 24.27 -6.73
C ILE A 266 -3.03 22.96 -5.94
N LEU A 267 -3.96 22.89 -4.97
CA LEU A 267 -4.23 21.68 -4.18
C LEU A 267 -5.61 21.07 -4.48
N LYS A 268 -6.35 21.65 -5.43
CA LYS A 268 -7.70 21.22 -5.81
C LYS A 268 -7.65 20.33 -7.05
N GLY A 269 -8.63 19.44 -7.16
CA GLY A 269 -8.96 18.76 -8.42
C GLY A 269 -8.29 17.41 -8.66
N ASP A 270 -7.46 16.95 -7.73
CA ASP A 270 -6.84 15.63 -7.78
C ASP A 270 -7.63 14.62 -6.93
N PRO A 271 -8.32 13.62 -7.53
CA PRO A 271 -9.07 12.60 -6.80
C PRO A 271 -8.17 11.81 -5.85
N GLY A 272 -8.54 11.71 -4.57
CA GLY A 272 -7.67 11.05 -3.57
C GLY A 272 -6.40 11.84 -3.23
N GLY A 273 -6.29 13.08 -3.71
CA GLY A 273 -5.11 13.93 -3.60
C GLY A 273 -4.98 14.72 -2.30
N PHE A 274 -4.37 15.90 -2.39
CA PHE A 274 -3.90 16.70 -1.25
C PHE A 274 -4.95 16.98 -0.18
N GLU A 275 -6.21 17.12 -0.56
CA GLU A 275 -7.36 17.34 0.33
C GLU A 275 -7.44 16.38 1.52
N ASN A 276 -6.99 15.14 1.34
CA ASN A 276 -7.07 14.08 2.35
C ASN A 276 -5.90 14.09 3.35
N ASP A 277 -4.84 14.88 3.12
CA ASP A 277 -3.63 14.91 3.95
C ASP A 277 -3.24 16.33 4.38
N ILE A 278 -4.23 17.18 4.63
CA ILE A 278 -4.01 18.52 5.19
C ILE A 278 -4.08 18.46 6.71
N VAL A 279 -3.00 18.88 7.36
CA VAL A 279 -2.94 19.08 8.81
C VAL A 279 -3.77 20.31 9.17
N ARG A 280 -4.98 20.07 9.67
CA ARG A 280 -5.86 21.11 10.19
C ARG A 280 -5.59 21.32 11.66
N TRP A 281 -5.35 22.57 12.05
CA TRP A 281 -5.03 22.91 13.43
C TRP A 281 -5.83 24.14 13.87
N SER A 282 -6.24 24.16 15.14
CA SER A 282 -6.99 25.28 15.72
C SER A 282 -6.12 26.09 16.68
N LYS A 283 -5.19 25.42 17.37
CA LYS A 283 -4.21 26.05 18.24
C LYS A 283 -2.79 25.71 17.78
N PRO A 284 -1.83 26.65 17.88
CA PRO A 284 -0.45 26.40 17.47
C PRO A 284 0.16 25.13 18.07
N GLU A 285 -0.12 24.83 19.34
CA GLU A 285 0.39 23.66 20.06
C GLU A 285 -0.04 22.32 19.45
N ASP A 286 -1.23 22.24 18.86
CA ASP A 286 -1.76 21.01 18.26
C ASP A 286 -0.95 20.56 17.03
N VAL A 287 -0.24 21.50 16.40
CA VAL A 287 0.51 21.25 15.16
C VAL A 287 1.60 20.20 15.37
N LEU A 288 2.23 20.17 16.54
CA LEU A 288 3.38 19.31 16.81
C LEU A 288 3.00 17.82 16.73
N ASP A 289 1.90 17.44 17.38
CA ASP A 289 1.40 16.06 17.41
C ASP A 289 0.91 15.61 16.03
N LEU A 290 0.42 16.54 15.21
CA LEU A 290 -0.05 16.25 13.85
C LEU A 290 1.08 16.18 12.81
N VAL A 291 2.16 16.93 13.01
CA VAL A 291 3.31 17.00 12.10
C VAL A 291 4.32 15.91 12.38
N ALA A 292 4.54 15.53 13.65
CA ALA A 292 5.57 14.55 14.02
C ALA A 292 5.43 13.19 13.29
N PRO A 293 4.23 12.58 13.16
CA PRO A 293 4.06 11.34 12.41
C PRO A 293 4.44 11.47 10.92
N ARG A 294 4.18 12.63 10.30
CA ARG A 294 4.53 12.89 8.89
C ARG A 294 6.02 13.09 8.69
N ILE A 295 6.72 13.68 9.67
CA ILE A 295 8.19 13.76 9.67
C ILE A 295 8.77 12.34 9.81
N ALA A 296 8.31 11.57 10.79
CA ALA A 296 8.77 10.20 11.03
C ALA A 296 8.55 9.30 9.81
N ALA A 297 7.39 9.45 9.14
CA ALA A 297 7.05 8.70 7.94
C ALA A 297 8.08 8.85 6.81
N MET A 298 8.84 9.96 6.76
CA MET A 298 9.88 10.18 5.75
C MET A 298 11.06 9.20 5.91
N ASP A 299 11.34 8.72 7.13
CA ASP A 299 12.44 7.80 7.44
C ASP A 299 12.04 6.31 7.33
N ARG A 300 10.76 6.00 7.06
CA ARG A 300 10.33 4.62 6.85
C ARG A 300 11.18 3.95 5.78
N LEU A 301 11.57 2.69 6.03
CA LEU A 301 12.31 1.89 5.08
C LEU A 301 11.39 1.56 3.89
N SER A 302 11.81 1.98 2.70
CA SER A 302 11.30 1.40 1.46
C SER A 302 12.46 0.69 0.82
N GLU A 303 12.50 -0.61 1.04
CA GLU A 303 13.46 -1.49 0.41
C GLU A 303 13.15 -1.60 -1.08
N ALA A 304 14.20 -1.59 -1.89
CA ALA A 304 14.10 -1.86 -3.31
C ALA A 304 14.16 -3.38 -3.49
N LEU A 305 13.01 -3.99 -3.78
CA LEU A 305 12.88 -5.44 -3.90
C LEU A 305 13.36 -5.88 -5.28
N SER A 306 14.32 -6.81 -5.33
CA SER A 306 14.84 -7.38 -6.57
C SER A 306 14.28 -8.76 -6.86
N ASP A 307 14.23 -9.13 -8.14
CA ASP A 307 13.98 -10.52 -8.58
C ASP A 307 12.74 -11.15 -7.94
N VAL A 308 12.96 -12.20 -7.14
CA VAL A 308 11.92 -13.00 -6.49
C VAL A 308 11.16 -12.19 -5.44
N ASP A 309 11.85 -11.31 -4.69
CA ASP A 309 11.21 -10.54 -3.61
C ASP A 309 10.15 -9.58 -4.15
N GLY A 310 10.40 -8.99 -5.32
CA GLY A 310 9.43 -8.11 -6.00
C GLY A 310 8.21 -8.89 -6.50
N LEU A 311 8.42 -10.08 -7.07
CA LEU A 311 7.35 -10.98 -7.51
C LEU A 311 6.51 -11.46 -6.32
N ASP A 312 7.16 -11.92 -5.25
CA ASP A 312 6.55 -12.38 -4.02
C ASP A 312 5.70 -11.28 -3.36
N TYR A 313 6.22 -10.04 -3.33
CA TYR A 313 5.47 -8.89 -2.85
C TYR A 313 4.18 -8.66 -3.65
N LEU A 314 4.26 -8.62 -4.99
CA LEU A 314 3.08 -8.40 -5.83
C LEU A 314 2.08 -9.57 -5.71
N GLN A 315 2.59 -10.80 -5.63
CA GLN A 315 1.78 -11.99 -5.48
C GLN A 315 1.05 -12.03 -4.12
N SER A 316 1.68 -11.50 -3.06
CA SER A 316 1.06 -11.39 -1.74
C SER A 316 -0.25 -10.59 -1.72
N LYS A 317 -0.41 -9.66 -2.66
CA LYS A 317 -1.62 -8.83 -2.72
C LYS A 317 -2.86 -9.61 -3.13
N ARG A 318 -2.68 -10.81 -3.72
CA ARG A 318 -3.78 -11.71 -4.12
C ARG A 318 -4.62 -12.13 -2.92
N TYR A 319 -3.98 -12.38 -1.80
CA TYR A 319 -4.64 -12.90 -0.61
C TYR A 319 -4.62 -11.93 0.57
N ALA A 320 -4.14 -10.70 0.39
CA ALA A 320 -3.98 -9.71 1.46
C ALA A 320 -5.26 -9.40 2.26
N ARG A 321 -6.44 -9.55 1.64
CA ARG A 321 -7.73 -9.36 2.31
C ARG A 321 -8.19 -10.56 3.16
N PHE A 322 -7.51 -11.70 3.03
CA PHE A 322 -7.88 -12.93 3.71
C PHE A 322 -7.03 -13.12 4.95
N PHE A 323 -7.73 -13.34 6.06
CA PHE A 323 -7.16 -13.74 7.32
C PHE A 323 -7.56 -15.18 7.62
N VAL A 324 -6.58 -16.06 7.76
CA VAL A 324 -6.78 -17.49 8.05
C VAL A 324 -6.47 -17.75 9.52
N PHE A 325 -7.49 -18.06 10.30
CA PHE A 325 -7.34 -18.40 11.71
C PHE A 325 -7.20 -19.92 11.86
N ILE A 326 -6.17 -20.39 12.57
CA ILE A 326 -5.94 -21.83 12.83
C ILE A 326 -6.27 -22.13 14.29
N SER A 327 -7.40 -22.80 14.54
CA SER A 327 -7.83 -23.25 15.86
C SER A 327 -7.46 -24.72 16.09
N HIS A 328 -6.80 -25.02 17.20
CA HIS A 328 -6.36 -26.37 17.56
C HIS A 328 -6.04 -26.52 19.05
N THR A 329 -5.98 -27.77 19.52
CA THR A 329 -5.54 -28.18 20.86
C THR A 329 -4.17 -28.85 20.88
N LEU A 330 -3.58 -29.10 19.70
CA LEU A 330 -2.32 -29.82 19.51
C LEU A 330 -1.13 -29.20 20.27
N LYS A 331 -0.35 -30.06 20.95
CA LYS A 331 0.83 -29.71 21.75
C LYS A 331 1.97 -30.70 21.49
N GLY A 332 3.19 -30.37 21.94
CA GLY A 332 4.33 -31.28 21.84
C GLY A 332 4.66 -31.67 20.40
N SER A 333 4.88 -32.96 20.14
CA SER A 333 5.19 -33.50 18.81
C SER A 333 4.11 -33.23 17.77
N ASP A 334 2.84 -33.16 18.19
CA ASP A 334 1.72 -33.02 17.25
C ASP A 334 1.58 -31.57 16.74
N ARG A 335 2.23 -30.60 17.42
CA ARG A 335 2.28 -29.20 17.00
C ARG A 335 3.00 -29.01 15.65
N VAL A 336 3.85 -29.96 15.24
CA VAL A 336 4.57 -29.93 13.95
C VAL A 336 3.60 -29.74 12.77
N LEU A 337 2.40 -30.34 12.83
CA LEU A 337 1.36 -30.16 11.82
C LEU A 337 0.96 -28.67 11.67
N VAL A 338 0.72 -28.00 12.78
CA VAL A 338 0.29 -26.59 12.82
C VAL A 338 1.39 -25.69 12.28
N GLU A 339 2.64 -25.92 12.70
CA GLU A 339 3.80 -25.15 12.26
C GLU A 339 4.04 -25.29 10.75
N GLN A 340 3.83 -26.50 10.21
CA GLN A 340 3.92 -26.75 8.78
C GLN A 340 2.76 -26.10 8.00
N ILE A 341 1.52 -26.16 8.49
CA ILE A 341 0.39 -25.42 7.89
C ILE A 341 0.70 -23.93 7.85
N TYR A 342 1.13 -23.36 8.98
CA TYR A 342 1.48 -21.95 9.12
C TYR A 342 2.58 -21.55 8.12
N THR A 343 3.65 -22.33 8.03
CA THR A 343 4.77 -22.11 7.11
C THR A 343 4.33 -22.19 5.65
N LEU A 344 3.54 -23.21 5.28
CA LEU A 344 3.06 -23.40 3.92
C LEU A 344 2.08 -22.30 3.49
N LEU A 345 1.23 -21.79 4.39
CA LEU A 345 0.34 -20.65 4.11
C LEU A 345 1.16 -19.37 3.89
N LYS A 346 2.18 -19.10 4.71
CA LYS A 346 3.09 -17.97 4.49
C LYS A 346 3.85 -18.08 3.16
N ALA A 347 4.30 -19.28 2.80
CA ALA A 347 4.94 -19.54 1.50
C ALA A 347 3.99 -19.38 0.30
N LYS A 348 2.66 -19.31 0.54
CA LYS A 348 1.64 -18.96 -0.45
C LYS A 348 1.15 -17.51 -0.30
N HIS A 349 1.84 -16.71 0.49
CA HIS A 349 1.55 -15.31 0.80
C HIS A 349 0.15 -15.06 1.38
N VAL A 350 -0.35 -16.02 2.15
CA VAL A 350 -1.55 -15.86 2.96
C VAL A 350 -1.12 -15.39 4.35
N ILE A 351 -1.99 -14.65 5.05
CA ILE A 351 -1.76 -14.20 6.43
C ILE A 351 -2.42 -15.21 7.40
N PRO A 352 -1.66 -16.18 7.95
CA PRO A 352 -2.17 -17.07 8.99
C PRO A 352 -2.07 -16.43 10.38
N PHE A 353 -3.03 -16.74 11.23
CA PHE A 353 -2.98 -16.48 12.66
C PHE A 353 -2.95 -17.80 13.43
N GLU A 354 -1.93 -17.93 14.29
CA GLU A 354 -1.84 -18.96 15.32
C GLU A 354 -1.29 -18.32 16.59
N TYR A 355 -1.90 -18.66 17.72
CA TYR A 355 -1.71 -17.99 18.99
C TYR A 355 -0.24 -17.90 19.44
N HIS A 356 0.50 -19.00 19.33
CA HIS A 356 1.88 -19.10 19.80
C HIS A 356 2.91 -18.57 18.79
N GLN A 357 2.56 -18.41 17.52
CA GLN A 357 3.42 -17.82 16.48
C GLN A 357 3.32 -16.28 16.43
N VAL A 358 2.20 -15.70 16.87
CA VAL A 358 1.92 -14.27 16.65
C VAL A 358 2.06 -13.43 17.94
N ASN A 359 1.75 -13.97 19.11
CA ASN A 359 1.71 -13.17 20.34
C ASN A 359 3.09 -13.01 20.98
N ALA A 360 3.47 -11.76 21.25
CA ALA A 360 4.64 -11.41 22.05
C ALA A 360 4.34 -11.37 23.56
N ALA A 361 5.37 -11.49 24.39
CA ALA A 361 5.23 -11.37 25.84
C ALA A 361 4.73 -9.96 26.22
N GLY A 362 3.69 -9.89 27.07
CA GLY A 362 3.11 -8.63 27.57
C GLY A 362 1.87 -8.13 26.84
N ILE A 363 1.42 -8.81 25.77
CA ILE A 363 0.16 -8.50 25.09
C ILE A 363 -1.02 -9.03 25.91
N ASP A 364 -2.11 -8.26 26.00
CA ASP A 364 -3.39 -8.78 26.49
C ASP A 364 -3.93 -9.79 25.48
N TRP A 365 -3.66 -11.07 25.78
CA TRP A 365 -3.93 -12.19 24.90
C TRP A 365 -5.41 -12.30 24.51
N LYS A 366 -6.33 -11.87 25.39
CA LYS A 366 -7.76 -11.98 25.15
C LYS A 366 -8.22 -10.93 24.16
N VAL A 367 -7.72 -9.71 24.30
CA VAL A 367 -8.00 -8.62 23.35
C VAL A 367 -7.46 -8.98 21.97
N ALA A 368 -6.23 -9.47 21.88
CA ALA A 368 -5.63 -9.88 20.61
C ALA A 368 -6.37 -11.05 19.93
N LEU A 369 -6.86 -12.02 20.71
CA LEU A 369 -7.70 -13.11 20.23
C LEU A 369 -9.02 -12.58 19.65
N ASP A 370 -9.72 -11.73 20.40
CA ASP A 370 -11.01 -11.16 19.99
C ASP A 370 -10.89 -10.32 18.72
N GLU A 371 -9.83 -9.52 18.60
CA GLU A 371 -9.52 -8.76 17.38
C GLU A 371 -9.22 -9.66 16.19
N SER A 372 -8.46 -10.74 16.40
CA SER A 372 -8.11 -11.69 15.35
C SER A 372 -9.35 -12.45 14.86
N LEU A 373 -10.22 -12.90 15.77
CA LEU A 373 -11.49 -13.54 15.44
C LEU A 373 -12.42 -12.62 14.64
N LYS A 374 -12.43 -11.30 14.93
CA LYS A 374 -13.18 -10.31 14.13
C LYS A 374 -12.63 -10.19 12.70
N LYS A 375 -11.31 -10.22 12.53
CA LYS A 375 -10.64 -10.12 11.22
C LYS A 375 -10.74 -11.42 10.40
N THR A 376 -10.99 -12.56 11.04
CA THR A 376 -11.06 -13.88 10.38
C THR A 376 -12.02 -13.89 9.21
N THR A 377 -11.53 -14.39 8.07
CA THR A 377 -12.29 -14.65 6.85
C THR A 377 -12.42 -16.15 6.57
N HIS A 378 -11.43 -16.92 6.99
CA HIS A 378 -11.36 -18.36 6.84
C HIS A 378 -10.92 -18.96 8.18
N PHE A 379 -11.70 -19.88 8.71
CA PHE A 379 -11.44 -20.50 10.01
C PHE A 379 -11.12 -21.98 9.81
N VAL A 380 -9.88 -22.36 10.11
CA VAL A 380 -9.39 -23.73 10.06
C VAL A 380 -9.51 -24.35 11.44
N ALA A 381 -10.40 -25.33 11.59
CA ALA A 381 -10.58 -26.06 12.85
C ALA A 381 -9.92 -27.43 12.75
N LEU A 382 -8.86 -27.66 13.52
CA LEU A 382 -8.19 -28.96 13.61
C LEU A 382 -8.79 -29.76 14.77
N LEU A 383 -9.75 -30.62 14.45
CA LEU A 383 -10.61 -31.33 15.41
C LEU A 383 -9.96 -32.66 15.83
N ASP A 384 -9.24 -32.67 16.95
CA ASP A 384 -8.82 -33.90 17.64
C ASP A 384 -9.89 -34.36 18.65
N SER A 385 -9.62 -35.41 19.43
CA SER A 385 -10.56 -35.89 20.46
C SER A 385 -10.71 -34.96 21.68
N THR A 386 -9.87 -33.92 21.80
CA THR A 386 -9.83 -33.01 22.94
C THR A 386 -10.35 -31.61 22.60
N TYR A 387 -10.68 -31.33 21.34
CA TYR A 387 -11.07 -30.01 20.86
C TYR A 387 -12.22 -29.38 21.67
N GLU A 388 -13.30 -30.12 21.91
CA GLU A 388 -14.46 -29.67 22.71
C GLU A 388 -14.14 -29.51 24.20
N GLN A 389 -13.06 -30.12 24.68
CA GLN A 389 -12.64 -30.02 26.08
C GLN A 389 -11.87 -28.72 26.33
N SER A 390 -11.44 -28.01 25.26
CA SER A 390 -10.73 -26.75 25.33
C SER A 390 -11.70 -25.57 25.37
N PRO A 391 -11.81 -24.84 26.50
CA PRO A 391 -12.71 -23.70 26.60
C PRO A 391 -12.38 -22.60 25.57
N THR A 392 -11.11 -22.48 25.21
CA THR A 392 -10.64 -21.52 24.20
C THR A 392 -11.10 -21.91 22.80
N CYS A 393 -10.92 -23.17 22.39
CA CYS A 393 -11.33 -23.63 21.06
C CYS A 393 -12.86 -23.61 20.90
N GLU A 394 -13.60 -23.94 21.97
CA GLU A 394 -15.06 -23.77 21.99
C GLU A 394 -15.48 -22.31 21.86
N TYR A 395 -14.79 -21.39 22.57
CA TYR A 395 -15.05 -19.96 22.46
C TYR A 395 -14.82 -19.44 21.04
N GLU A 396 -13.66 -19.74 20.46
CA GLU A 396 -13.30 -19.38 19.09
C GLU A 396 -14.34 -19.87 18.08
N LEU A 397 -14.71 -21.16 18.16
CA LEU A 397 -15.70 -21.76 17.28
C LEU A 397 -17.06 -21.08 17.42
N ARG A 398 -17.54 -20.83 18.65
CA ARG A 398 -18.82 -20.16 18.89
C ARG A 398 -18.86 -18.75 18.34
N GLU A 399 -17.78 -17.96 18.50
CA GLU A 399 -17.72 -16.61 17.92
C GLU A 399 -17.75 -16.63 16.40
N ILE A 400 -17.05 -17.58 15.77
CA ILE A 400 -17.05 -17.73 14.31
C ILE A 400 -18.40 -18.22 13.78
N LEU A 401 -19.07 -19.13 14.48
CA LEU A 401 -20.40 -19.62 14.10
C LEU A 401 -21.46 -18.51 14.08
N LYS A 402 -21.35 -17.49 14.95
CA LYS A 402 -22.20 -16.29 14.88
C LYS A 402 -22.05 -15.55 13.54
N ARG A 403 -20.90 -15.70 12.89
CA ARG A 403 -20.52 -15.10 11.60
C ARG A 403 -20.43 -16.12 10.47
N ARG A 404 -21.09 -17.28 10.58
CA ARG A 404 -21.00 -18.38 9.60
C ARG A 404 -21.34 -18.01 8.15
N ASN A 405 -22.08 -16.92 7.93
CA ASN A 405 -22.42 -16.42 6.60
C ASN A 405 -21.34 -15.50 6.01
N GLU A 406 -20.42 -15.02 6.84
CA GLU A 406 -19.31 -14.11 6.48
C GLU A 406 -17.96 -14.83 6.44
N VAL A 407 -17.82 -15.91 7.21
CA VAL A 407 -16.57 -16.66 7.39
C VAL A 407 -16.69 -18.04 6.75
N THR A 408 -15.68 -18.42 5.95
CA THR A 408 -15.58 -19.79 5.43
C THR A 408 -14.95 -20.69 6.49
N ILE A 409 -15.70 -21.68 6.98
CA ILE A 409 -15.25 -22.60 8.02
C ILE A 409 -14.77 -23.90 7.36
N LEU A 410 -13.54 -24.30 7.69
CA LEU A 410 -12.85 -25.47 7.14
C LEU A 410 -12.42 -26.38 8.29
N PRO A 411 -13.27 -27.34 8.69
CA PRO A 411 -12.93 -28.27 9.75
C PRO A 411 -12.28 -29.53 9.18
N PHE A 412 -11.26 -29.99 9.90
CA PHE A 412 -10.46 -31.16 9.59
C PHE A 412 -10.50 -32.10 10.78
N MET A 413 -10.97 -33.33 10.58
CA MET A 413 -10.92 -34.35 11.62
C MET A 413 -9.52 -34.95 11.68
N ILE A 414 -8.89 -34.89 12.86
CA ILE A 414 -7.48 -35.23 13.05
C ILE A 414 -7.29 -36.32 14.10
N ALA A 415 -6.09 -36.91 14.14
CA ALA A 415 -5.71 -37.92 15.13
C ALA A 415 -6.71 -39.10 15.25
N GLY A 416 -7.28 -39.54 14.11
CA GLY A 416 -8.22 -40.66 14.07
C GLY A 416 -9.63 -40.36 14.59
N ARG A 417 -10.00 -39.08 14.73
CA ARG A 417 -11.36 -38.67 15.05
C ARG A 417 -12.35 -39.18 13.99
N ASP A 418 -13.37 -39.90 14.45
CA ASP A 418 -14.37 -40.59 13.64
C ASP A 418 -15.72 -39.86 13.62
N LYS A 419 -15.93 -38.92 14.56
CA LYS A 419 -17.18 -38.18 14.72
C LYS A 419 -17.01 -36.70 14.42
N PRO A 420 -17.94 -36.10 13.66
CA PRO A 420 -17.97 -34.66 13.44
C PRO A 420 -18.10 -33.89 14.77
N ASN A 421 -17.67 -32.63 14.76
CA ASN A 421 -18.04 -31.71 15.84
C ASN A 421 -19.55 -31.43 15.76
N PRO A 422 -20.29 -31.46 16.89
CA PRO A 422 -21.75 -31.34 16.89
C PRO A 422 -22.26 -30.05 16.25
N ASP A 423 -21.52 -28.96 16.37
CA ASP A 423 -21.89 -27.64 15.83
C ASP A 423 -21.52 -27.47 14.35
N LEU A 424 -20.86 -28.45 13.74
CA LEU A 424 -20.34 -28.41 12.36
C LEU A 424 -20.87 -29.55 11.47
N THR A 425 -21.93 -30.22 11.90
CA THR A 425 -22.43 -31.54 11.44
C THR A 425 -22.58 -31.81 9.94
N ASP A 426 -22.55 -30.79 9.07
CA ASP A 426 -22.65 -30.91 7.59
C ASP A 426 -21.39 -30.44 6.83
N MET A 427 -20.33 -30.05 7.52
CA MET A 427 -19.11 -29.51 6.93
C MET A 427 -17.94 -30.29 7.49
N HIS A 428 -17.52 -31.39 6.87
CA HIS A 428 -16.32 -32.10 7.30
C HIS A 428 -15.47 -32.50 6.12
N ASN A 429 -14.22 -32.07 6.11
CA ASN A 429 -13.22 -32.65 5.25
C ASN A 429 -12.70 -33.91 5.95
N GLU A 430 -13.17 -35.07 5.51
CA GLU A 430 -12.57 -36.34 5.89
C GLU A 430 -11.19 -36.44 5.26
N LEU A 431 -10.13 -36.44 6.07
CA LEU A 431 -8.91 -37.24 5.93
C LEU A 431 -7.76 -36.67 6.75
N LEU A 432 -7.29 -37.47 7.71
CA LEU A 432 -5.89 -37.51 8.13
C LEU A 432 -5.53 -38.99 8.40
N SER A 433 -5.37 -39.76 7.33
CA SER A 433 -5.03 -41.20 7.37
C SER A 433 -3.51 -41.47 7.49
N SER A 434 -2.69 -40.41 7.52
CA SER A 434 -1.23 -40.48 7.49
C SER A 434 -0.63 -40.05 8.82
N GLN A 435 0.35 -40.81 9.32
CA GLN A 435 1.19 -40.41 10.46
C GLN A 435 2.21 -39.32 10.12
N ASP A 436 2.33 -38.90 8.85
CA ASP A 436 3.24 -37.83 8.42
C ASP A 436 2.54 -36.44 8.51
N PRO A 437 2.96 -35.57 9.46
CA PRO A 437 2.43 -34.22 9.58
C PRO A 437 2.60 -33.38 8.31
N SER A 438 3.64 -33.63 7.52
CA SER A 438 3.99 -32.81 6.35
C SER A 438 3.02 -33.06 5.19
N ALA A 439 2.73 -34.32 4.90
CA ALA A 439 1.71 -34.71 3.94
C ALA A 439 0.33 -34.14 4.33
N ASN A 440 -0.01 -34.23 5.62
CA ASN A 440 -1.25 -33.73 6.18
C ASN A 440 -1.39 -32.20 6.06
N ALA A 441 -0.34 -31.45 6.41
CA ALA A 441 -0.29 -30.00 6.23
C ALA A 441 -0.52 -29.61 4.76
N GLY A 442 0.09 -30.34 3.82
CA GLY A 442 -0.09 -30.12 2.38
C GLY A 442 -1.53 -30.29 1.90
N ILE A 443 -2.29 -31.22 2.48
CA ILE A 443 -3.73 -31.41 2.19
C ILE A 443 -4.54 -30.24 2.74
N VAL A 444 -4.33 -29.89 4.00
CA VAL A 444 -5.02 -28.76 4.65
C VAL A 444 -4.81 -27.47 3.86
N VAL A 445 -3.56 -27.13 3.55
CA VAL A 445 -3.23 -25.92 2.79
C VAL A 445 -3.88 -25.96 1.40
N ARG A 446 -3.87 -27.10 0.70
CA ARG A 446 -4.51 -27.21 -0.62
C ARG A 446 -6.01 -26.88 -0.57
N GLN A 447 -6.73 -27.37 0.44
CA GLN A 447 -8.14 -27.10 0.61
C GLN A 447 -8.40 -25.64 1.03
N VAL A 448 -7.57 -25.08 1.91
CA VAL A 448 -7.62 -23.66 2.27
C VAL A 448 -7.44 -22.79 1.03
N MET A 449 -6.41 -23.04 0.21
CA MET A 449 -6.18 -22.28 -1.02
C MET A 449 -7.36 -22.40 -1.99
N GLY A 450 -7.92 -23.61 -2.16
CA GLY A 450 -9.12 -23.81 -2.98
C GLY A 450 -10.33 -22.99 -2.51
N ALA A 451 -10.52 -22.87 -1.18
CA ALA A 451 -11.56 -22.04 -0.60
C ALA A 451 -11.32 -20.53 -0.80
N LEU A 452 -10.07 -20.07 -0.65
CA LEU A 452 -9.67 -18.69 -0.96
C LEU A 452 -9.98 -18.36 -2.43
N ASP A 453 -9.57 -19.23 -3.36
CA ASP A 453 -9.78 -19.06 -4.81
C ASP A 453 -11.25 -19.07 -5.21
N ALA A 454 -12.06 -19.93 -4.58
CA ALA A 454 -13.51 -19.94 -4.76
C ALA A 454 -14.14 -18.60 -4.30
N THR A 455 -13.69 -18.07 -3.17
CA THR A 455 -14.15 -16.78 -2.64
C THR A 455 -13.74 -15.61 -3.55
N LEU A 456 -12.51 -15.64 -4.08
CA LEU A 456 -12.04 -14.70 -5.09
C LEU A 456 -12.91 -14.74 -6.35
N SER A 457 -13.27 -15.94 -6.82
CA SER A 457 -14.05 -16.13 -8.04
C SER A 457 -15.49 -15.64 -7.91
N ARG A 458 -16.14 -15.87 -6.76
CA ARG A 458 -17.49 -15.30 -6.48
C ARG A 458 -17.47 -13.78 -6.44
N SER A 459 -16.41 -13.19 -5.89
CA SER A 459 -16.23 -11.73 -5.85
C SER A 459 -16.02 -11.09 -7.23
N LYS A 460 -15.71 -11.87 -8.29
CA LYS A 460 -15.58 -11.38 -9.67
C LYS A 460 -16.92 -11.33 -10.42
N GLN A 461 -17.96 -12.02 -9.91
CA GLN A 461 -19.29 -12.11 -10.53
C GLN A 461 -20.30 -11.10 -9.97
N MET A 462 -19.98 -10.47 -8.83
CA MET A 462 -20.70 -9.33 -8.26
C MET A 462 -20.03 -8.03 -8.70
#